data_AF-A0A935BJS2-F1
#
_entry.id   AF-A0A935BJS2-F1
#
_cell.length_a   1.000
_cell.length_b   1.000
_cell.length_c   1.000
_cell.angle_alpha   90.00
_cell.angle_beta   90.00
_cell.angle_gamma   90.00
#
_symmetry.space_group_name_H-M   'P 1'
#
loop_
_entity.id
_entity.type
_entity.pdbx_description
1 polymer ?
#
loop_
_entity_poly.entity_id
_entity_poly.type
_entity_poly.pdbx_seq_one_letter_code
_entity_poly.pdbx_strand_id
1 'polypeptide(L)'
;MLVIAEDEGAMQAVYSLRTLASDQRLSIAATRTDPATGKLSTEHYEVFGPVVIVITTTSAEAFDEETRSRFVQLSMNESIEQTRIILSQQRHQHSLSGVLEKAESEEIKRLHHHAQRMLKPLAVVNPFVEHLTYPSERLIHRREQRKYLSLINSIALLHQYQRDQNRETRRDRDRICRGRAVRYCTREQAGRGDPRQGNGRAGRPCVECSRR
;
A
#
# COMPACT_ATOMS: atom_id res chain seq x y z
N MET A 1 10.12 8.17 -1.02
CA MET A 1 9.20 7.98 -2.16
C MET A 1 10.00 8.24 -3.41
N LEU A 2 9.99 7.31 -4.36
CA LEU A 2 10.64 7.45 -5.66
C LEU A 2 9.57 7.82 -6.69
N VAL A 3 9.70 8.99 -7.32
CA VAL A 3 8.78 9.46 -8.37
C VAL A 3 9.57 9.50 -9.67
N ILE A 4 9.03 8.86 -10.70
CA ILE A 4 9.63 8.79 -12.03
C ILE A 4 8.65 9.43 -13.00
N ALA A 5 9.09 10.52 -13.63
CA ALA A 5 8.38 11.22 -14.68
C ALA A 5 8.99 10.83 -16.04
N GLU A 6 8.15 10.42 -16.98
CA GLU A 6 8.49 10.02 -18.36
C GLU A 6 9.26 8.69 -18.50
N ASP A 7 8.97 8.02 -19.62
CA ASP A 7 9.13 6.57 -19.81
C ASP A 7 10.54 6.15 -20.29
N GLU A 8 11.18 6.90 -21.19
CA GLU A 8 12.39 6.42 -21.88
C GLU A 8 13.56 6.11 -20.93
N GLY A 9 13.77 6.93 -19.90
CA GLY A 9 14.78 6.65 -18.87
C GLY A 9 14.34 5.58 -17.87
N ALA A 10 13.03 5.41 -17.67
CA ALA A 10 12.46 4.44 -16.75
C ALA A 10 12.49 3.02 -17.32
N MET A 11 12.29 2.85 -18.63
CA MET A 11 12.27 1.55 -19.31
C MET A 11 13.55 0.74 -19.06
N GLN A 12 14.72 1.39 -19.09
CA GLN A 12 16.01 0.75 -18.82
C GLN A 12 16.13 0.28 -17.36
N ALA A 13 15.40 0.90 -16.43
CA ALA A 13 15.40 0.59 -15.01
C ALA A 13 14.24 -0.32 -14.57
N VAL A 14 13.32 -0.72 -15.47
CA VAL A 14 12.10 -1.49 -15.13
C VAL A 14 12.42 -2.77 -14.37
N TYR A 15 13.46 -3.51 -14.78
CA TYR A 15 13.87 -4.72 -14.09
C TYR A 15 14.27 -4.43 -12.63
N SER A 16 15.10 -3.40 -12.42
CA SER A 16 15.53 -2.98 -11.08
C SER A 16 14.35 -2.51 -10.23
N LEU A 17 13.42 -1.75 -10.81
CA LEU A 17 12.19 -1.31 -10.15
C LEU A 17 11.30 -2.50 -9.77
N ARG A 18 11.22 -3.52 -10.62
CA ARG A 18 10.47 -4.75 -10.39
C ARG A 18 11.03 -5.54 -9.22
N THR A 19 12.35 -5.70 -9.17
CA THR A 19 13.07 -6.35 -8.07
C THR A 19 12.88 -5.57 -6.77
N LEU A 20 13.06 -4.25 -6.80
CA LEU A 20 12.87 -3.41 -5.62
C LEU A 20 11.42 -3.43 -5.11
N ALA A 21 10.42 -3.42 -6.00
CA ALA A 21 9.00 -3.51 -5.62
C ALA A 21 8.64 -4.87 -5.01
N SER A 22 9.21 -5.97 -5.54
CA SER A 22 8.87 -7.33 -5.13
C SER A 22 9.63 -7.76 -3.86
N ASP A 23 10.94 -7.52 -3.84
CA ASP A 23 11.87 -8.06 -2.84
C ASP A 23 12.21 -7.04 -1.76
N GLN A 24 11.77 -5.77 -1.91
CA GLN A 24 12.11 -4.65 -1.02
C GLN A 24 13.62 -4.47 -0.86
N ARG A 25 14.41 -4.96 -1.83
CA ARG A 25 15.87 -4.87 -1.87
C ARG A 25 16.33 -4.76 -3.32
N LEU A 26 17.33 -3.94 -3.55
CA LEU A 26 18.04 -3.86 -4.82
C LEU A 26 19.53 -4.07 -4.55
N SER A 27 20.15 -4.99 -5.29
CA SER A 27 21.60 -5.24 -5.22
C SER A 27 22.17 -5.01 -6.62
N ILE A 28 23.14 -4.10 -6.73
CA ILE A 28 23.84 -3.78 -7.97
C ILE A 28 25.32 -4.08 -7.76
N ALA A 29 25.91 -4.89 -8.62
CA ALA A 29 27.35 -5.05 -8.69
C ALA A 29 27.90 -4.06 -9.72
N ALA A 30 28.79 -3.16 -9.29
CA ALA A 30 29.47 -2.21 -10.17
C ALA A 30 30.96 -2.49 -10.17
N THR A 31 31.55 -2.60 -11.35
CA THR A 31 33.00 -2.76 -11.50
C THR A 31 33.65 -1.39 -11.44
N ARG A 32 34.43 -1.13 -10.39
CA ARG A 32 35.21 0.09 -10.24
C ARG A 32 36.69 -0.24 -10.46
N THR A 33 37.32 0.53 -11.34
CA THR A 33 38.78 0.49 -11.47
C THR A 33 39.37 1.19 -10.26
N ASP A 34 40.17 0.48 -9.48
CA ASP A 34 40.88 1.06 -8.35
C ASP A 34 41.92 2.07 -8.87
N PRO A 35 41.81 3.37 -8.55
CA PRO A 35 42.72 4.40 -9.04
C PRO A 35 44.17 4.22 -8.57
N ALA A 36 44.42 3.44 -7.51
CA ALA A 36 45.76 3.16 -7.01
C ALA A 36 46.41 1.92 -7.66
N THR A 37 45.61 0.89 -7.98
CA THR A 37 46.15 -0.41 -8.45
C THR A 37 45.82 -0.74 -9.91
N GLY A 38 44.92 0.02 -10.56
CA GLY A 38 44.46 -0.22 -11.93
C GLY A 38 43.66 -1.52 -12.11
N LYS A 39 43.46 -2.30 -11.05
CA LYS A 39 42.69 -3.54 -11.09
C LYS A 39 41.20 -3.26 -11.03
N LEU A 40 40.45 -4.08 -11.74
CA LEU A 40 38.99 -4.10 -11.67
C LEU A 40 38.58 -4.73 -10.34
N SER A 41 37.90 -3.95 -9.50
CA SER A 41 37.26 -4.39 -8.26
C SER A 41 35.76 -4.39 -8.46
N THR A 42 35.09 -5.49 -8.14
CA THR A 42 33.61 -5.55 -8.15
C THR A 42 33.09 -5.13 -6.78
N GLU A 43 32.40 -4.00 -6.71
CA GLU A 43 31.74 -3.52 -5.51
C GLU A 43 30.24 -3.83 -5.57
N HIS A 44 29.70 -4.37 -4.47
CA HIS A 44 28.29 -4.66 -4.33
C HIS A 44 27.59 -3.54 -3.55
N TYR A 45 26.62 -2.89 -4.18
CA TYR A 45 25.77 -1.87 -3.58
C TYR A 45 24.40 -2.47 -3.28
N GLU A 46 24.06 -2.60 -2.00
CA GLU A 46 22.72 -3.05 -1.58
C GLU A 46 21.91 -1.88 -1.02
N VAL A 47 20.68 -1.72 -1.51
CA VAL A 47 19.70 -0.75 -1.03
C VAL A 47 18.48 -1.51 -0.52
N PHE A 48 18.08 -1.24 0.73
CA PHE A 48 16.91 -1.85 1.37
C PHE A 48 15.74 -0.85 1.42
N GLY A 49 14.53 -1.33 1.09
CA GLY A 49 13.26 -0.61 1.23
C GLY A 49 12.72 -0.63 2.67
N PRO A 50 11.68 0.15 2.98
CA PRO A 50 10.47 0.29 2.16
C PRO A 50 10.50 1.46 1.17
N VAL A 51 10.15 1.18 -0.09
CA VAL A 51 10.07 2.20 -1.15
C VAL A 51 8.66 2.27 -1.72
N VAL A 52 8.08 3.47 -1.72
CA VAL A 52 6.89 3.79 -2.52
C VAL A 52 7.37 4.29 -3.87
N ILE A 53 6.96 3.62 -4.95
CA ILE A 53 7.30 3.95 -6.34
C ILE A 53 6.06 4.51 -7.02
N VAL A 54 6.18 5.69 -7.62
CA VAL A 54 5.15 6.31 -8.46
C VAL A 54 5.75 6.54 -9.83
N ILE A 55 5.09 6.02 -10.87
CA ILE A 55 5.51 6.16 -12.26
C ILE A 55 4.35 6.79 -13.03
N THR A 56 4.64 7.83 -13.80
CA THR A 56 3.67 8.44 -14.71
C THR A 56 4.05 8.10 -16.14
N THR A 57 3.09 7.57 -16.91
CA THR A 57 3.27 7.26 -18.33
C THR A 57 2.11 7.81 -19.15
N THR A 58 2.38 8.20 -20.38
CA THR A 58 1.38 8.62 -21.38
C THR A 58 0.75 7.43 -22.10
N SER A 59 1.38 6.25 -22.06
CA SER A 59 0.88 5.02 -22.69
C SER A 59 0.50 3.98 -21.65
N ALA A 60 -0.75 3.50 -21.70
CA ALA A 60 -1.23 2.41 -20.85
C ALA A 60 -0.53 1.06 -21.14
N GLU A 61 0.18 0.96 -22.27
CA GLU A 61 0.90 -0.24 -22.73
C GLU A 61 2.42 -0.11 -22.60
N ALA A 62 2.93 0.97 -21.99
CA ALA A 62 4.36 1.17 -21.73
C ALA A 62 5.00 0.00 -20.94
N PHE A 63 4.21 -0.69 -20.13
CA PHE A 63 4.66 -1.84 -19.33
C PHE A 63 3.97 -3.13 -19.76
N ASP A 64 4.73 -4.21 -19.75
CA ASP A 64 4.20 -5.57 -19.92
C ASP A 64 3.21 -5.93 -18.80
N GLU A 65 2.36 -6.93 -19.06
CA GLU A 65 1.34 -7.36 -18.09
C GLU A 65 1.96 -7.78 -16.75
N GLU A 66 3.16 -8.36 -16.78
CA GLU A 66 3.87 -8.78 -15.59
C GLU A 66 4.25 -7.59 -14.70
N THR A 67 4.81 -6.53 -15.27
CA THR A 67 5.18 -5.30 -14.55
C THR A 67 3.94 -4.54 -14.12
N ARG A 68 2.96 -4.37 -15.00
CA ARG A 68 1.69 -3.70 -14.69
C ARG A 68 0.95 -4.36 -13.52
N SER A 69 0.95 -5.69 -13.44
CA SER A 69 0.35 -6.43 -12.32
C SER A 69 1.01 -6.18 -10.95
N ARG A 70 2.14 -5.47 -10.87
CA ARG A 70 2.78 -5.07 -9.60
C ARG A 70 2.38 -3.68 -9.11
N PHE A 71 1.81 -2.86 -9.98
CA PHE A 71 1.39 -1.49 -9.65
C PHE A 71 -0.14 -1.38 -9.55
N VAL A 72 -0.61 -0.35 -8.84
CA VAL A 72 -2.02 0.07 -8.92
C VAL A 72 -2.09 1.10 -10.05
N GLN A 73 -2.81 0.77 -11.11
CA GLN A 73 -2.98 1.67 -12.25
C GLN A 73 -4.05 2.72 -11.92
N LEU A 74 -3.70 3.98 -12.13
CA LEU A 74 -4.63 5.10 -12.05
C LEU A 74 -4.72 5.72 -13.44
N SER A 75 -5.94 5.83 -13.97
CA SER A 75 -6.20 6.53 -15.22
C SER A 75 -6.71 7.95 -14.94
N MET A 76 -6.42 8.86 -15.86
CA MET A 76 -6.99 10.21 -15.82
C MET A 76 -8.42 10.18 -16.35
N ASN A 77 -9.32 10.91 -15.70
CA ASN A 77 -10.66 11.14 -16.24
C ASN A 77 -10.60 12.32 -17.23
N GLU A 78 -10.72 12.00 -18.52
CA GLU A 78 -10.64 12.95 -19.64
C GLU A 78 -12.02 13.46 -20.09
N SER A 79 -13.07 13.27 -19.30
CA SER A 79 -14.41 13.74 -19.67
C SER A 79 -14.49 15.27 -19.74
N ILE A 80 -15.41 15.76 -20.57
CA ILE A 80 -15.67 17.21 -20.72
C ILE A 80 -16.19 17.79 -19.42
N GLU A 81 -17.03 17.05 -18.68
CA GLU A 81 -17.55 17.45 -17.37
C GLU A 81 -16.42 17.63 -16.36
N GLN A 82 -15.51 16.65 -16.29
CA GLN A 82 -14.36 16.71 -15.39
C GLN A 82 -13.47 17.90 -15.74
N THR A 83 -13.20 18.10 -17.04
CA THR A 83 -12.41 19.23 -17.54
C THR A 83 -13.07 20.56 -17.15
N ARG A 84 -14.39 20.69 -17.31
CA ARG A 84 -15.13 21.91 -16.93
C ARG A 84 -15.00 22.21 -15.43
N ILE A 85 -15.12 21.18 -14.58
CA ILE A 85 -14.96 21.32 -13.11
C ILE A 85 -13.55 21.79 -12.77
N ILE A 86 -12.53 21.20 -13.38
CA ILE A 86 -11.13 21.59 -13.18
C ILE A 86 -10.93 23.06 -13.56
N LEU A 87 -11.39 23.47 -14.74
CA LEU A 87 -11.24 24.85 -15.21
C LEU A 87 -11.99 25.86 -14.32
N SER A 88 -13.18 25.51 -13.81
CA SER A 88 -13.88 26.38 -12.85
C SER A 88 -13.11 26.49 -11.54
N GLN A 89 -12.56 25.40 -11.02
CA GLN A 89 -11.79 25.42 -9.78
C GLN A 89 -10.49 26.20 -9.93
N GLN A 90 -9.81 26.09 -11.07
CA GLN A 90 -8.61 26.89 -11.37
C GLN A 90 -8.92 28.38 -11.35
N ARG A 91 -10.03 28.82 -11.96
CA ARG A 91 -10.44 30.24 -11.88
C ARG A 91 -10.77 30.65 -10.45
N HIS A 92 -11.49 29.81 -9.69
CA HIS A 92 -11.82 30.08 -8.29
C HIS A 92 -10.57 30.24 -7.42
N GLN A 93 -9.51 29.46 -7.64
CA GLN A 93 -8.25 29.57 -6.90
C GLN A 93 -7.56 30.94 -7.05
N HIS A 94 -7.85 31.68 -8.12
CA HIS A 94 -7.33 33.05 -8.34
C HIS A 94 -8.24 34.14 -7.77
N SER A 95 -9.37 33.79 -7.17
CA SER A 95 -10.22 34.73 -6.41
C SER A 95 -9.66 34.95 -4.99
N LEU A 96 -10.09 36.03 -4.33
CA LEU A 96 -9.72 36.29 -2.93
C LEU A 96 -10.10 35.13 -2.00
N SER A 97 -11.31 34.58 -2.15
CA SER A 97 -11.77 33.42 -1.38
C SER A 97 -10.89 32.19 -1.65
N GLY A 98 -10.54 31.93 -2.90
CA GLY A 98 -9.67 30.80 -3.25
C GLY A 98 -8.26 30.90 -2.65
N VAL A 99 -7.71 32.12 -2.56
CA VAL A 99 -6.41 32.36 -1.90
C VAL A 99 -6.50 32.11 -0.39
N LEU A 100 -7.58 32.56 0.26
CA LEU A 100 -7.81 32.31 1.68
C LEU A 100 -8.02 30.81 1.98
N GLU A 101 -8.86 30.14 1.19
CA GLU A 101 -9.09 28.68 1.28
C GLU A 101 -7.78 27.89 1.11
N LYS A 102 -6.88 28.34 0.22
CA LYS A 102 -5.56 27.71 0.06
C LYS A 102 -4.72 27.81 1.34
N ALA A 103 -4.75 28.95 2.03
CA ALA A 103 -4.06 29.10 3.31
C ALA A 103 -4.65 28.18 4.39
N GLU A 104 -5.98 28.05 4.45
CA GLU A 104 -6.65 27.11 5.35
C GLU A 104 -6.36 25.64 5.02
N SER A 105 -6.25 25.30 3.72
CA SER A 105 -5.92 23.95 3.26
C SER A 105 -4.58 23.46 3.79
N GLU A 106 -3.58 24.33 3.94
CA GLU A 106 -2.29 23.96 4.52
C GLU A 106 -2.42 23.53 5.99
N GLU A 107 -3.32 24.15 6.75
CA GLU A 107 -3.60 23.74 8.13
C GLU A 107 -4.26 22.35 8.18
N ILE A 108 -5.22 22.10 7.29
CA ILE A 108 -5.88 20.79 7.16
C ILE A 108 -4.86 19.71 6.76
N LYS A 109 -3.96 19.99 5.81
CA LYS A 109 -2.89 19.07 5.44
C LYS A 109 -1.97 18.76 6.62
N ARG A 110 -1.59 19.78 7.40
CA ARG A 110 -0.78 19.61 8.60
C ARG A 110 -1.46 18.70 9.62
N LEU A 111 -2.76 18.92 9.86
CA LEU A 111 -3.57 18.06 10.72
C LEU A 111 -3.57 16.61 10.23
N HIS A 112 -3.77 16.38 8.93
CA HIS A 112 -3.71 15.03 8.35
C HIS A 112 -2.33 14.38 8.51
N HIS A 113 -1.23 15.12 8.30
CA HIS A 113 0.12 14.61 8.53
C HIS A 113 0.35 14.23 10.01
N HIS A 114 -0.14 15.04 10.95
CA HIS A 114 -0.08 14.70 12.37
C HIS A 114 -0.90 13.43 12.68
N ALA A 115 -2.11 13.33 12.15
CA ALA A 115 -2.95 12.14 12.30
C ALA A 115 -2.28 10.86 11.76
N GLN A 116 -1.63 10.94 10.59
CA GLN A 116 -0.87 9.83 10.00
C GLN A 116 0.28 9.37 10.90
N ARG A 117 1.00 10.30 11.56
CA ARG A 117 2.10 9.98 12.49
C ARG A 117 1.62 9.29 13.77
N MET A 118 0.36 9.51 14.17
CA MET A 118 -0.22 8.87 15.34
C MET A 118 -0.71 7.44 15.07
N LEU A 119 -0.71 6.97 13.82
CA LEU A 119 -1.15 5.61 13.50
C LEU A 119 -0.26 4.57 14.20
N LYS A 120 -0.88 3.64 14.92
CA LYS A 120 -0.18 2.51 15.52
C LYS A 120 -0.04 1.38 14.49
N PRO A 121 1.07 0.61 14.51
CA PRO A 121 1.26 -0.54 13.64
C PRO A 121 0.43 -1.73 14.14
N LEU A 122 -0.89 -1.69 13.91
CA LEU A 122 -1.82 -2.74 14.27
C LEU A 122 -2.01 -3.74 13.12
N ALA A 123 -2.25 -5.00 13.45
CA ALA A 123 -2.77 -5.94 12.47
C ALA A 123 -4.24 -5.59 12.16
N VAL A 124 -4.70 -5.91 10.95
CA VAL A 124 -6.12 -5.79 10.60
C VAL A 124 -6.70 -7.18 10.47
N VAL A 125 -7.82 -7.42 11.16
CA VAL A 125 -8.58 -8.66 11.02
C VAL A 125 -9.93 -8.30 10.42
N ASN A 126 -10.23 -8.87 9.26
CA ASN A 126 -11.48 -8.64 8.56
C ASN A 126 -12.48 -9.78 8.86
N PRO A 127 -13.56 -9.54 9.61
CA PRO A 127 -14.56 -10.56 9.93
C PRO A 127 -15.27 -11.14 8.71
N PHE A 128 -15.24 -10.42 7.58
CA PHE A 128 -15.96 -10.78 6.37
C PHE A 128 -15.08 -11.49 5.33
N VAL A 129 -13.88 -11.94 5.68
CA VAL A 129 -12.90 -12.50 4.73
C VAL A 129 -13.47 -13.62 3.85
N GLU A 130 -14.32 -14.49 4.40
CA GLU A 130 -14.97 -15.59 3.68
C GLU A 130 -15.95 -15.12 2.59
N HIS A 131 -16.46 -13.88 2.70
CA HIS A 131 -17.39 -13.30 1.73
C HIS A 131 -16.66 -12.46 0.65
N LEU A 132 -15.34 -12.28 0.79
CA LEU A 132 -14.51 -11.50 -0.13
C LEU A 132 -13.90 -12.40 -1.19
N THR A 133 -14.75 -13.03 -1.99
CA THR A 133 -14.31 -13.84 -3.13
C THR A 133 -13.80 -12.95 -4.26
N TYR A 134 -12.83 -13.46 -5.02
CA TYR A 134 -12.25 -12.79 -6.17
C TYR A 134 -12.24 -13.76 -7.36
N PRO A 135 -12.41 -13.30 -8.61
CA PRO A 135 -12.39 -14.19 -9.77
C PRO A 135 -11.13 -15.07 -9.82
N SER A 136 -11.27 -16.36 -10.17
CA SER A 136 -10.17 -17.34 -10.15
C SER A 136 -9.67 -17.76 -11.54
N GLU A 137 -10.23 -17.16 -12.60
CA GLU A 137 -10.04 -17.59 -13.99
C GLU A 137 -8.65 -17.30 -14.56
N ARG A 138 -7.97 -16.26 -14.06
CA ARG A 138 -6.68 -15.78 -14.60
C ARG A 138 -5.62 -15.74 -13.51
N LEU A 139 -4.37 -16.05 -13.89
CA LEU A 139 -3.23 -16.01 -12.95
C LEU A 139 -3.01 -14.61 -12.34
N ILE A 140 -3.30 -13.55 -13.09
CA ILE A 140 -3.19 -12.15 -12.62
C ILE A 140 -4.07 -11.89 -11.38
N HIS A 141 -5.19 -12.59 -11.24
CA HIS A 141 -6.11 -12.43 -10.12
C HIS A 141 -5.48 -12.76 -8.76
N ARG A 142 -4.44 -13.62 -8.71
CA ARG A 142 -3.69 -13.89 -7.48
C ARG A 142 -3.03 -12.62 -6.92
N ARG A 143 -2.50 -11.77 -7.80
CA ARG A 143 -1.87 -10.49 -7.42
C ARG A 143 -2.93 -9.42 -7.14
N GLU A 144 -3.95 -9.32 -7.98
CA GLU A 144 -5.04 -8.35 -7.80
C GLU A 144 -5.81 -8.58 -6.50
N GLN A 145 -6.11 -9.83 -6.14
CA GLN A 145 -6.75 -10.13 -4.85
C GLN A 145 -5.88 -9.66 -3.67
N ARG A 146 -4.56 -9.83 -3.73
CA ARG A 146 -3.65 -9.33 -2.70
C ARG A 146 -3.69 -7.80 -2.59
N LYS A 147 -3.75 -7.07 -3.71
CA LYS A 147 -3.91 -5.61 -3.73
C LYS A 147 -5.24 -5.20 -3.12
N TYR A 148 -6.32 -5.87 -3.53
CA TYR A 148 -7.68 -5.63 -3.03
C TYR A 148 -7.75 -5.77 -1.50
N LEU A 149 -7.27 -6.89 -0.95
CA LEU A 149 -7.22 -7.11 0.50
C LEU A 149 -6.31 -6.09 1.21
N SER A 150 -5.17 -5.74 0.60
CA SER A 150 -4.26 -4.73 1.17
C SER A 150 -4.88 -3.34 1.21
N LEU A 151 -5.70 -2.98 0.22
CA LEU A 151 -6.45 -1.72 0.20
C LEU A 151 -7.46 -1.68 1.34
N ILE A 152 -8.24 -2.75 1.53
CA ILE A 152 -9.18 -2.88 2.65
C ILE A 152 -8.45 -2.71 3.98
N ASN A 153 -7.32 -3.42 4.15
CA ASN A 153 -6.51 -3.32 5.36
C ASN A 153 -5.96 -1.92 5.59
N SER A 154 -5.50 -1.25 4.53
CA SER A 154 -4.99 0.13 4.60
C SER A 154 -6.08 1.10 5.06
N ILE A 155 -7.29 0.98 4.51
CA ILE A 155 -8.44 1.80 4.91
C ILE A 155 -8.83 1.51 6.36
N ALA A 156 -8.86 0.24 6.77
CA ALA A 156 -9.18 -0.13 8.15
C ALA A 156 -8.14 0.41 9.14
N LEU A 157 -6.85 0.31 8.81
CA LEU A 157 -5.76 0.82 9.63
C LEU A 157 -5.76 2.35 9.72
N LEU A 158 -6.07 3.04 8.63
CA LEU A 158 -6.22 4.51 8.62
C LEU A 158 -7.32 4.97 9.59
N HIS A 159 -8.40 4.20 9.70
CA HIS A 159 -9.52 4.47 10.60
C HIS A 159 -9.42 3.70 11.93
N GLN A 160 -8.23 3.27 12.35
CA GLN A 160 -8.06 2.42 13.54
C GLN A 160 -8.58 3.01 14.85
N TYR A 161 -8.66 4.34 14.96
CA TYR A 161 -9.18 5.03 16.15
C TYR A 161 -10.70 5.17 16.15
N GLN A 162 -11.36 4.86 15.02
CA GLN A 162 -12.82 4.85 14.86
C GLN A 162 -13.38 3.43 14.91
N ARG A 163 -12.59 2.46 15.40
CA ARG A 163 -12.88 1.03 15.31
C ARG A 163 -12.42 0.34 16.59
N ASP A 164 -13.04 -0.79 16.89
CA ASP A 164 -12.66 -1.60 18.04
C ASP A 164 -11.22 -2.14 17.93
N GLN A 165 -10.42 -1.86 18.95
CA GLN A 165 -9.05 -2.34 19.09
C GLN A 165 -9.00 -3.47 20.11
N ASN A 166 -8.78 -4.68 19.61
CA ASN A 166 -8.74 -5.89 20.43
C ASN A 166 -7.31 -6.39 20.61
N ARG A 167 -7.07 -7.11 21.70
CA ARG A 167 -5.78 -7.76 21.98
C ARG A 167 -6.03 -9.23 22.23
N GLU A 168 -5.50 -10.07 21.36
CA GLU A 168 -5.60 -11.52 21.52
C GLU A 168 -4.23 -12.13 21.85
N THR A 169 -4.26 -13.11 22.75
CA THR A 169 -3.09 -13.90 23.12
C THR A 169 -3.38 -15.37 22.85
N ARG A 170 -2.73 -15.93 21.83
CA ARG A 170 -2.80 -17.37 21.58
C ARG A 170 -1.99 -18.11 22.64
N ARG A 171 -2.65 -18.91 23.48
CA ARG A 171 -2.00 -19.93 24.33
C ARG A 171 -1.87 -21.20 23.50
N ASP A 172 -0.65 -21.58 23.14
CA ASP A 172 -0.38 -22.90 22.54
C ASP A 172 -0.24 -23.91 23.69
N ARG A 173 -0.96 -25.04 23.61
CA ARG A 173 -0.99 -26.04 24.69
C ARG A 173 0.28 -26.90 24.79
N ASP A 174 1.20 -26.88 23.82
CA ASP A 174 2.32 -27.86 23.79
C ASP A 174 3.74 -27.32 23.53
N ARG A 175 3.96 -26.00 23.43
CA ARG A 175 5.32 -25.42 23.49
C ARG A 175 5.23 -24.05 24.14
N ILE A 176 6.20 -23.72 25.00
CA ILE A 176 6.42 -22.35 25.49
C ILE A 176 6.92 -21.50 24.32
N CYS A 177 6.03 -21.22 23.37
CA CYS A 177 6.18 -20.13 22.43
C CYS A 177 5.77 -18.90 23.19
N ARG A 178 6.71 -17.97 23.44
CA ARG A 178 6.41 -16.64 24.01
C ARG A 178 5.24 -16.04 23.22
N GLY A 179 4.04 -16.08 23.79
CA GLY A 179 2.80 -15.73 23.09
C GLY A 179 2.91 -14.31 22.57
N ARG A 180 3.00 -14.15 21.25
CA ARG A 180 3.06 -12.84 20.62
C ARG A 180 1.64 -12.28 20.68
N ALA A 181 1.39 -11.36 21.62
CA ALA A 181 0.10 -10.68 21.68
C ALA A 181 -0.06 -9.84 20.40
N VAL A 182 -1.09 -10.11 19.62
CA VAL A 182 -1.39 -9.35 18.41
C VAL A 182 -2.50 -8.36 18.75
N ARG A 183 -2.20 -7.07 18.63
CA ARG A 183 -3.24 -6.04 18.66
C ARG A 183 -3.80 -5.91 17.26
N TYR A 184 -5.12 -5.93 17.15
CA TYR A 184 -5.78 -5.82 15.87
C TYR A 184 -7.00 -4.91 15.93
N CYS A 185 -7.35 -4.39 14.76
CA CYS A 185 -8.54 -3.58 14.54
C CYS A 185 -9.55 -4.39 13.72
N THR A 186 -10.84 -4.34 14.07
CA THR A 186 -11.94 -4.99 13.32
C THR A 186 -12.69 -4.02 12.42
N ARG A 187 -13.34 -4.56 11.39
CA ARG A 187 -14.34 -3.80 10.63
C ARG A 187 -15.67 -3.83 11.37
N GLU A 188 -16.07 -2.71 12.00
CA GLU A 188 -17.43 -2.58 12.55
C GLU A 188 -18.50 -2.68 11.45
N GLN A 189 -19.62 -3.32 11.78
CA GLN A 189 -20.83 -3.34 10.98
C GLN A 189 -21.47 -1.95 11.00
N ALA A 190 -21.75 -1.40 9.82
CA ALA A 190 -22.82 -0.42 9.69
C ALA A 190 -24.14 -1.17 9.87
N GLY A 191 -24.64 -1.22 11.12
CA GLY A 191 -25.93 -1.82 11.43
C GLY A 191 -26.09 -2.10 12.93
N ARG A 192 -26.95 -1.32 13.60
CA ARG A 192 -27.46 -1.68 14.93
C ARG A 192 -28.14 -3.05 14.83
N GLY A 193 -27.64 -4.04 15.55
CA GLY A 193 -28.23 -5.37 15.69
C GLY A 193 -28.17 -5.81 17.16
N ASP A 194 -29.35 -6.09 17.70
CA ASP A 194 -29.72 -6.56 19.05
C ASP A 194 -28.65 -7.39 19.83
N PRO A 195 -28.34 -7.06 21.11
CA PRO A 195 -27.35 -7.79 21.92
C PRO A 195 -27.82 -9.17 22.43
N ARG A 196 -28.83 -9.79 21.81
CA ARG A 196 -29.39 -11.09 22.22
C ARG A 196 -29.36 -12.12 21.09
N GLN A 197 -28.16 -12.60 20.76
CA GLN A 197 -27.87 -13.89 20.12
C GLN A 197 -26.33 -14.03 20.14
N GLY A 198 -25.70 -14.89 20.92
CA GLY A 198 -26.01 -16.31 21.07
C GLY A 198 -24.95 -17.13 20.31
N ASN A 199 -23.72 -17.14 20.83
CA ASN A 199 -22.75 -18.24 20.73
C ASN A 199 -22.60 -18.95 19.36
N GLY A 200 -21.95 -18.31 18.40
CA GLY A 200 -21.47 -18.95 17.16
C GLY A 200 -19.96 -19.10 17.18
N ARG A 201 -19.45 -20.33 17.29
CA ARG A 201 -18.03 -20.69 17.21
C ARG A 201 -17.39 -20.04 15.97
N ALA A 202 -16.53 -19.04 16.16
CA ALA A 202 -15.65 -18.57 15.09
C ALA A 202 -14.69 -19.71 14.72
N GLY A 203 -14.90 -20.28 13.54
CA GLY A 203 -14.05 -21.29 12.94
C GLY A 203 -12.61 -20.81 12.86
N ARG A 204 -11.68 -21.71 13.17
CA ARG A 204 -10.23 -21.47 13.12
C ARG A 204 -9.80 -21.24 11.67
N PRO A 205 -9.03 -20.19 11.34
CA PRO A 205 -8.13 -20.25 10.21
C PRO A 205 -6.77 -20.74 10.73
N CYS A 206 -6.41 -21.96 10.35
CA CYS A 206 -5.02 -22.39 10.30
C CYS A 206 -4.31 -21.52 9.26
N VAL A 207 -3.20 -20.87 9.66
CA VAL A 207 -2.19 -20.42 8.69
C VAL A 207 -0.83 -20.79 9.27
N GLU A 208 -0.11 -21.59 8.48
CA GLU A 208 1.18 -22.16 8.78
C GLU A 208 2.22 -21.11 9.18
N CYS A 209 3.00 -21.47 10.19
CA CYS A 209 4.26 -20.81 10.48
C CYS A 209 5.32 -21.42 9.56
N SER A 210 5.38 -21.01 8.29
CA SER A 210 6.56 -21.28 7.47
C SER A 210 7.54 -20.12 7.60
N ARG A 211 8.55 -20.34 8.46
CA ARG A 211 9.83 -19.66 8.33
C ARG A 211 10.64 -20.42 7.29
N ARG A 212 10.90 -19.83 6.13
CA ARG A 212 12.18 -19.89 5.42
C ARG A 212 12.36 -18.60 4.65
#